data_AF-A0A0P9HDA5-F1
#
_entry.id   AF-A0A0P9HDA5-F1
#
_cell.length_a   1.000
_cell.length_b   1.000
_cell.length_c   1.000
_cell.angle_alpha   90.00
_cell.angle_beta   90.00
_cell.angle_gamma   90.00
#
_symmetry.space_group_name_H-M   'P 1'
#
loop_
_entity.id
_entity.type
_entity.pdbx_description
1 polymer ?
#
loop_
_entity_poly.entity_id
_entity_poly.type
_entity_poly.pdbx_seq_one_letter_code
_entity_poly.pdbx_strand_id
1 'polypeptide(L)'
;MLTADGPMFDTSTRKPDYQLLTAVGILVPLGLVMVYSASFVDAFIQHENQLYYTLRQLAGLILGTVGLLVAQRIDYRFWRTYSVHLIGAALLLLLVVLVLPSDLTVVNGAKSWIRIGFFSMQPSEFAKLAMIVYFADWLSRRGEKLDNVSYGLIPFAVMLGIVCGLVMLEGDLGTTIVMIVIAGIVYFTAGANLLHIAGAGVVSAGAFWAMIKIAPFRAGRIAAW
;
A
#
# COMPACT_ATOMS: atom_id res chain seq x y z
N MET A 1 -7.97 28.38 -7.50
CA MET A 1 -9.20 27.88 -6.87
C MET A 1 -9.96 27.15 -7.97
N LEU A 2 -9.70 25.86 -8.15
CA LEU A 2 -10.43 25.02 -9.10
C LEU A 2 -11.58 24.41 -8.29
N THR A 3 -12.79 24.91 -8.51
CA THR A 3 -13.99 24.36 -7.87
C THR A 3 -14.19 22.93 -8.36
N ALA A 4 -14.53 22.05 -7.42
CA ALA A 4 -14.77 20.63 -7.62
C ALA A 4 -16.14 20.40 -8.28
N ASP A 5 -16.43 21.09 -9.39
CA ASP A 5 -17.75 21.09 -10.02
C ASP A 5 -17.88 20.00 -11.11
N GLY A 6 -17.23 18.86 -10.89
CA GLY A 6 -17.43 17.64 -11.69
C GLY A 6 -18.31 16.66 -10.92
N PRO A 7 -19.21 15.90 -11.58
CA PRO A 7 -19.98 14.87 -10.91
C PRO A 7 -19.03 13.85 -10.26
N MET A 8 -19.35 13.39 -9.04
CA MET A 8 -18.57 12.36 -8.33
C MET A 8 -18.44 11.07 -9.16
N PHE A 9 -19.48 10.76 -9.93
CA PHE A 9 -19.51 9.64 -10.85
C PHE A 9 -19.03 10.08 -12.23
N ASP A 10 -18.08 9.35 -12.79
CA ASP A 10 -17.65 9.57 -14.16
C ASP A 10 -18.78 9.15 -15.11
N THR A 11 -19.45 10.15 -15.70
CA THR A 11 -20.48 9.94 -16.73
C THR A 11 -19.88 9.81 -18.13
N SER A 12 -18.56 9.93 -18.29
CA SER A 12 -17.89 9.72 -19.56
C SER A 12 -17.73 8.22 -19.83
N THR A 13 -18.25 7.75 -20.96
CA THR A 13 -18.11 6.35 -21.39
C THR A 13 -16.70 6.11 -21.95
N ARG A 14 -15.68 6.18 -21.10
CA ARG A 14 -14.33 5.73 -21.46
C ARG A 14 -14.33 4.21 -21.48
N LYS A 15 -13.85 3.64 -22.58
CA LYS A 15 -13.70 2.18 -22.69
C LYS A 15 -12.65 1.72 -21.68
N PRO A 16 -12.94 0.71 -20.85
CA PRO A 16 -11.93 0.09 -20.01
C PRO A 16 -10.78 -0.48 -20.86
N ASP A 17 -9.59 -0.54 -20.28
CA ASP A 17 -8.48 -1.25 -20.91
C ASP A 17 -8.75 -2.77 -20.87
N TYR A 18 -9.28 -3.29 -21.98
CA TYR A 18 -9.60 -4.72 -22.11
C TYR A 18 -8.36 -5.61 -22.05
N GLN A 19 -7.17 -5.12 -22.39
CA GLN A 19 -5.96 -5.93 -22.32
C GLN A 19 -5.57 -6.18 -20.86
N LEU A 20 -5.59 -5.12 -20.04
CA LEU A 20 -5.35 -5.24 -18.61
C LEU A 20 -6.41 -6.09 -17.91
N LEU A 21 -7.70 -5.86 -18.24
CA LEU A 21 -8.79 -6.67 -17.67
C LEU A 21 -8.67 -8.15 -18.04
N THR A 22 -8.27 -8.46 -19.28
CA THR A 22 -8.07 -9.85 -19.71
C THR A 22 -6.90 -10.49 -18.98
N ALA A 23 -5.78 -9.77 -18.84
CA ALA A 23 -4.60 -10.26 -18.10
C ALA A 23 -4.96 -10.57 -16.63
N VAL A 24 -5.65 -9.65 -15.96
CA VAL A 24 -6.14 -9.85 -14.58
C VAL A 24 -7.14 -11.01 -14.52
N GLY A 25 -8.06 -11.09 -15.49
CA GLY A 25 -9.06 -12.15 -15.59
C GLY A 25 -8.49 -13.55 -15.79
N ILE A 26 -7.28 -13.68 -16.33
CA ILE A 26 -6.55 -14.95 -16.44
C ILE A 26 -5.76 -15.24 -15.16
N LEU A 27 -5.06 -14.24 -14.62
CA LEU A 27 -4.20 -14.41 -13.45
C LEU A 27 -4.99 -14.77 -12.19
N VAL A 28 -6.19 -14.22 -12.01
CA VAL A 28 -7.01 -14.43 -10.80
C VAL A 28 -7.48 -15.89 -10.65
N PRO A 29 -8.14 -16.53 -11.66
CA PRO A 29 -8.50 -17.94 -11.57
C PRO A 29 -7.29 -18.85 -11.42
N LEU A 30 -6.19 -18.56 -12.13
CA LEU A 30 -4.93 -19.31 -11.99
C LEU A 30 -4.42 -19.24 -10.55
N GLY A 31 -4.42 -18.06 -9.94
CA GLY A 31 -4.08 -17.88 -8.53
C GLY A 31 -4.99 -18.67 -7.59
N LEU A 32 -6.30 -18.71 -7.86
CA LEU A 32 -7.25 -19.49 -7.05
C LEU A 32 -6.96 -21.00 -7.11
N VAL A 33 -6.64 -21.52 -8.30
CA VAL A 33 -6.21 -22.92 -8.47
C VAL A 33 -4.91 -23.20 -7.72
N MET A 34 -3.94 -22.29 -7.76
CA MET A 34 -2.69 -22.43 -7.02
C MET A 34 -2.88 -22.43 -5.50
N VAL A 35 -3.76 -21.58 -4.97
CA VAL A 35 -4.11 -21.58 -3.53
C VAL A 35 -4.74 -22.90 -3.12
N TYR A 36 -5.68 -23.43 -3.91
CA TYR A 36 -6.26 -24.75 -3.64
C TYR A 36 -5.19 -25.83 -3.63
N SER A 37 -4.34 -25.89 -4.66
CA SER A 37 -3.28 -26.90 -4.80
C SER A 37 -2.27 -26.87 -3.64
N ALA A 38 -1.79 -25.68 -3.26
CA ALA A 38 -0.75 -25.54 -2.24
C ALA A 38 -1.28 -25.72 -0.81
N SER A 39 -2.54 -25.35 -0.56
CA SER A 39 -3.11 -25.32 0.80
C SER A 39 -4.02 -26.50 1.11
N PHE A 40 -4.27 -27.41 0.16
CA PHE A 40 -5.20 -28.54 0.31
C PHE A 40 -4.92 -29.40 1.55
N VAL A 41 -3.65 -29.79 1.73
CA VAL A 41 -3.22 -30.67 2.82
C VAL A 41 -3.33 -29.96 4.17
N ASP A 42 -2.84 -28.72 4.26
CA ASP A 42 -2.89 -27.91 5.48
C ASP A 42 -4.33 -27.56 5.88
N ALA A 43 -5.21 -27.28 4.91
CA ALA A 43 -6.62 -26.97 5.16
C ALA A 43 -7.36 -28.17 5.76
N PHE A 44 -7.07 -29.37 5.27
CA PHE A 44 -7.68 -30.59 5.78
C PHE A 44 -7.21 -30.91 7.20
N ILE A 45 -5.91 -30.75 7.47
CA ILE A 45 -5.32 -31.05 8.79
C ILE A 45 -5.76 -30.05 9.86
N GLN A 46 -5.81 -28.76 9.54
CA GLN A 46 -6.05 -27.71 10.55
C GLN A 46 -7.52 -27.32 10.72
N HIS A 47 -8.35 -27.51 9.68
CA HIS A 47 -9.73 -27.00 9.65
C HIS A 47 -10.76 -28.06 9.24
N GLU A 48 -10.36 -29.32 9.06
CA GLU A 48 -11.20 -30.44 8.59
C GLU A 48 -11.97 -30.14 7.28
N ASN A 49 -11.55 -29.09 6.56
CA ASN A 49 -12.21 -28.59 5.37
C ASN A 49 -11.16 -28.17 4.34
N GLN A 50 -11.01 -28.98 3.30
CA GLN A 50 -10.06 -28.79 2.19
C GLN A 50 -10.25 -27.46 1.45
N LEU A 51 -11.46 -26.89 1.50
CA LEU A 51 -11.80 -25.65 0.80
C LEU A 51 -11.67 -24.41 1.69
N TYR A 52 -11.25 -24.53 2.94
CA TYR A 52 -11.25 -23.40 3.89
C TYR A 52 -10.50 -22.17 3.36
N TYR A 53 -9.25 -22.34 2.91
CA TYR A 53 -8.46 -21.23 2.36
C TYR A 53 -8.98 -20.76 1.00
N THR A 54 -9.48 -21.68 0.17
CA THR A 54 -10.07 -21.36 -1.14
C THR A 54 -11.34 -20.53 -1.02
N LEU A 55 -12.23 -20.85 -0.07
CA LEU A 55 -13.45 -20.09 0.20
C LEU A 55 -13.15 -18.67 0.70
N ARG A 56 -12.13 -18.52 1.55
CA ARG A 56 -11.65 -17.19 1.98
C ARG A 56 -11.09 -16.39 0.81
N GLN A 57 -10.29 -17.01 -0.05
CA GLN A 57 -9.76 -16.38 -1.26
C GLN A 57 -10.88 -15.98 -2.22
N LEU A 58 -11.92 -16.82 -2.36
CA LEU A 58 -13.10 -16.52 -3.17
C LEU A 58 -13.92 -15.35 -2.60
N ALA A 59 -14.09 -15.28 -1.28
CA ALA A 59 -14.73 -14.13 -0.64
C ALA A 59 -13.93 -12.84 -0.88
N GLY A 60 -12.59 -12.90 -0.76
CA GLY A 60 -11.70 -11.79 -1.10
C GLY A 60 -11.81 -11.38 -2.58
N LEU A 61 -11.93 -12.33 -3.50
CA LEU A 61 -12.13 -12.08 -4.92
C LEU A 61 -13.46 -11.36 -5.19
N ILE A 62 -14.55 -11.82 -4.58
CA ILE A 62 -15.88 -11.18 -4.72
C ILE A 62 -15.80 -9.74 -4.21
N LEU A 63 -15.26 -9.53 -3.01
CA LEU A 63 -15.08 -8.19 -2.43
C LEU A 63 -14.20 -7.30 -3.31
N GLY A 64 -13.08 -7.83 -3.84
CA GLY A 64 -12.19 -7.11 -4.74
C GLY A 64 -12.85 -6.74 -6.07
N THR A 65 -13.69 -7.62 -6.62
CA THR A 65 -14.42 -7.38 -7.87
C THR A 65 -15.51 -6.33 -7.67
N VAL A 66 -16.24 -6.38 -6.55
CA VAL A 66 -17.18 -5.31 -6.18
C VAL A 66 -16.43 -3.99 -6.02
N GLY A 67 -15.27 -4.00 -5.35
CA GLY A 67 -14.40 -2.83 -5.20
C GLY A 67 -13.95 -2.25 -6.55
N LEU A 68 -13.54 -3.10 -7.49
CA LEU A 68 -13.18 -2.70 -8.86
C LEU A 68 -14.36 -2.02 -9.58
N LEU A 69 -15.54 -2.65 -9.57
CA LEU A 69 -16.73 -2.13 -10.25
C LEU A 69 -17.18 -0.78 -9.67
N VAL A 70 -17.06 -0.60 -8.34
CA VAL A 70 -17.35 0.67 -7.68
C VAL A 70 -16.29 1.72 -8.04
N ALA A 71 -15.00 1.37 -7.93
CA ALA A 71 -13.90 2.29 -8.21
C ALA A 71 -13.90 2.77 -9.68
N GLN A 72 -14.27 1.90 -10.62
CA GLN A 72 -14.44 2.25 -12.03
C GLN A 72 -15.46 3.38 -12.25
N ARG A 73 -16.47 3.50 -11.37
CA ARG A 73 -17.52 4.52 -11.50
C ARG A 73 -17.14 5.86 -10.87
N ILE A 74 -16.10 5.92 -10.04
CA ILE A 74 -15.71 7.14 -9.31
C ILE A 74 -14.67 7.90 -10.12
N ASP A 75 -14.90 9.18 -10.39
CA ASP A 75 -13.96 10.03 -11.11
C ASP A 75 -12.62 10.16 -10.33
N TYR A 76 -11.48 10.02 -11.02
CA TYR A 76 -10.15 10.24 -10.44
C TYR A 76 -9.98 11.60 -9.76
N ARG A 77 -10.75 12.62 -10.18
CA ARG A 77 -10.78 13.96 -9.56
C ARG A 77 -11.32 13.93 -8.12
N PHE A 78 -12.22 13.00 -7.82
CA PHE A 78 -12.69 12.77 -6.45
C PHE A 78 -11.51 12.35 -5.58
N TRP A 79 -10.77 11.32 -5.99
CA TRP A 79 -9.59 10.82 -5.28
C TRP A 79 -8.54 11.91 -5.09
N ARG A 80 -8.31 12.74 -6.11
CA ARG A 80 -7.42 13.90 -6.05
C ARG A 80 -7.87 14.93 -5.00
N THR A 81 -9.16 15.22 -4.92
CA THR A 81 -9.72 16.21 -3.99
C THR A 81 -9.59 15.75 -2.53
N TYR A 82 -9.76 14.44 -2.29
CA TYR A 82 -9.65 13.84 -0.96
C TYR A 82 -8.25 13.30 -0.64
N SER A 83 -7.24 13.60 -1.46
CA SER A 83 -5.87 13.08 -1.32
C SER A 83 -5.28 13.27 0.09
N VAL A 84 -5.45 14.46 0.67
CA VAL A 84 -5.00 14.80 2.04
C VAL A 84 -5.77 14.03 3.11
N HIS A 85 -7.08 13.82 2.91
CA HIS A 85 -7.91 13.06 3.84
C HIS A 85 -7.56 11.57 3.80
N LEU A 86 -7.25 11.03 2.62
CA LEU A 86 -6.84 9.63 2.44
C LEU A 86 -5.52 9.34 3.16
N ILE A 87 -4.51 10.20 2.98
CA ILE A 87 -3.22 10.00 3.68
C ILE A 87 -3.37 10.21 5.20
N GLY A 88 -4.20 11.17 5.62
CA GLY A 88 -4.52 11.36 7.04
C GLY A 88 -5.19 10.14 7.67
N ALA A 89 -6.17 9.56 6.97
CA ALA A 89 -6.83 8.32 7.39
C ALA A 89 -5.86 7.14 7.42
N ALA A 90 -4.94 7.04 6.45
CA ALA A 90 -3.92 6.00 6.43
C ALA A 90 -2.96 6.11 7.62
N LEU A 91 -2.47 7.32 7.91
CA LEU A 91 -1.61 7.57 9.07
C LEU A 91 -2.33 7.23 10.39
N LEU A 92 -3.60 7.62 10.53
CA LEU A 92 -4.41 7.24 11.68
C LEU A 92 -4.54 5.74 11.81
N LEU A 93 -4.80 5.03 10.72
CA LEU A 93 -4.98 3.58 10.74
C LEU A 93 -3.69 2.85 11.13
N LEU A 94 -2.54 3.30 10.60
CA LEU A 94 -1.21 2.79 11.00
C LEU A 94 -0.94 3.04 12.50
N LEU A 95 -1.27 4.23 13.01
CA LEU A 95 -1.14 4.53 14.44
C LEU A 95 -2.04 3.65 15.30
N VAL A 96 -3.29 3.43 14.87
CA VAL A 96 -4.26 2.59 15.59
C VAL A 96 -3.75 1.16 15.73
N VAL A 97 -3.16 0.59 14.68
CA VAL A 97 -2.57 -0.77 14.75
C VAL A 97 -1.50 -0.89 15.83
N LEU A 98 -0.65 0.13 15.98
CA LEU A 98 0.44 0.09 16.97
C LEU A 98 -0.08 0.08 18.41
N VAL A 99 -1.20 0.77 18.66
CA VAL A 99 -1.82 0.93 19.98
C VAL A 99 -2.74 -0.24 20.33
N LEU A 100 -3.40 -0.85 19.34
CA LEU A 100 -4.33 -1.94 19.57
C LEU A 100 -3.66 -3.17 20.23
N PRO A 101 -4.45 -3.97 20.98
CA PRO A 101 -3.95 -5.18 21.64
C PRO A 101 -3.25 -6.13 20.68
N SER A 102 -2.15 -6.73 21.13
CA SER A 102 -1.35 -7.66 20.34
C SER A 102 -2.17 -8.83 19.80
N ASP A 103 -3.19 -9.26 20.52
CA ASP A 103 -4.01 -10.41 20.13
C ASP A 103 -4.81 -10.14 18.84
N LEU A 104 -5.15 -8.88 18.60
CA LEU A 104 -5.88 -8.45 17.40
C LEU A 104 -4.93 -8.07 16.25
N THR A 105 -3.68 -7.71 16.57
CA THR A 105 -2.78 -7.07 15.60
C THR A 105 -1.52 -7.85 15.21
N VAL A 106 -1.07 -8.78 16.04
CA VAL A 106 0.20 -9.49 15.84
C VAL A 106 0.02 -10.75 14.99
N VAL A 107 0.57 -10.74 13.78
CA VAL A 107 0.72 -11.92 12.92
C VAL A 107 2.20 -12.15 12.68
N ASN A 108 2.70 -13.38 12.93
CA ASN A 108 4.11 -13.75 12.73
C ASN A 108 5.11 -12.79 13.42
N GLY A 109 4.74 -12.26 14.59
CA GLY A 109 5.57 -11.34 15.39
C GLY A 109 5.55 -9.87 14.94
N ALA A 110 4.73 -9.50 13.95
CA ALA A 110 4.55 -8.12 13.49
C ALA A 110 3.13 -7.62 13.79
N LYS A 111 3.01 -6.42 14.37
CA LYS A 111 1.73 -5.72 14.58
C LYS A 111 1.31 -5.03 13.28
N SER A 112 0.89 -5.78 12.26
CA SER A 112 0.57 -5.21 10.94
C SER A 112 -0.88 -5.43 10.50
N TRP A 113 -1.67 -6.14 11.30
CA TRP A 113 -3.06 -6.48 10.94
C TRP A 113 -4.05 -5.83 11.89
N ILE A 114 -5.28 -5.62 11.43
CA ILE A 114 -6.44 -5.37 12.28
C ILE A 114 -7.38 -6.54 12.05
N ARG A 115 -7.50 -7.44 13.03
CA ARG A 115 -8.41 -8.59 12.98
C ARG A 115 -9.61 -8.34 13.88
N ILE A 116 -10.80 -8.33 13.28
CA ILE A 116 -12.08 -8.20 13.99
C ILE A 116 -12.97 -9.34 13.51
N GLY A 117 -13.04 -10.42 14.29
CA GLY A 117 -13.77 -11.64 13.93
C GLY A 117 -13.26 -12.25 12.63
N PHE A 118 -14.13 -12.35 11.62
CA PHE A 118 -13.78 -12.89 10.30
C PHE A 118 -13.12 -11.86 9.36
N PHE A 119 -13.14 -10.57 9.72
CA PHE A 119 -12.55 -9.51 8.92
C PHE A 119 -11.10 -9.27 9.33
N SER A 120 -10.20 -9.24 8.34
CA SER A 120 -8.79 -8.92 8.51
C SER A 120 -8.40 -7.88 7.48
N MET A 121 -7.94 -6.72 7.94
CA MET A 121 -7.43 -5.66 7.07
C MET A 121 -6.01 -5.33 7.46
N GLN A 122 -5.16 -5.12 6.45
CA GLN A 122 -3.79 -4.67 6.63
C GLN A 122 -3.73 -3.17 6.31
N PRO A 123 -3.50 -2.30 7.30
CA PRO A 123 -3.52 -0.84 7.07
C PRO A 123 -2.45 -0.33 6.10
N SER A 124 -1.32 -1.03 6.02
CA SER A 124 -0.26 -0.71 5.08
C SER A 124 -0.68 -0.90 3.61
N GLU A 125 -1.65 -1.77 3.31
CA GLU A 125 -2.25 -1.89 1.96
C GLU A 125 -3.03 -0.63 1.58
N PHE A 126 -3.84 -0.12 2.49
CA PHE A 126 -4.55 1.15 2.29
C PHE A 126 -3.58 2.33 2.21
N ALA A 127 -2.55 2.34 3.06
CA ALA A 127 -1.54 3.39 3.07
C ALA A 127 -0.76 3.47 1.73
N LYS A 128 -0.49 2.35 1.06
CA LYS A 128 0.13 2.36 -0.29
C LYS A 128 -0.73 3.13 -1.29
N LEU A 129 -2.02 2.84 -1.36
CA LEU A 129 -2.94 3.51 -2.28
C LEU A 129 -3.09 5.00 -1.94
N ALA A 130 -3.31 5.32 -0.66
CA ALA A 130 -3.43 6.70 -0.19
C ALA A 130 -2.16 7.52 -0.48
N MET A 131 -0.98 6.91 -0.27
CA MET A 131 0.31 7.52 -0.55
C MET A 131 0.50 7.84 -2.03
N ILE A 132 0.14 6.92 -2.93
CA ILE A 132 0.21 7.15 -4.39
C ILE A 132 -0.67 8.35 -4.77
N VAL A 133 -1.93 8.38 -4.31
CA VAL A 133 -2.87 9.45 -4.63
C VAL A 133 -2.39 10.80 -4.06
N TYR A 134 -1.92 10.80 -2.82
CA TYR A 134 -1.38 12.00 -2.17
C TYR A 134 -0.15 12.54 -2.88
N PHE A 135 0.85 11.70 -3.13
CA PHE A 135 2.07 12.15 -3.81
C PHE A 135 1.81 12.58 -5.24
N ALA A 136 0.98 11.85 -5.99
CA ALA A 136 0.61 12.24 -7.35
C ALA A 136 -0.06 13.63 -7.37
N ASP A 137 -1.03 13.89 -6.48
CA ASP A 137 -1.67 15.20 -6.39
C ASP A 137 -0.67 16.28 -5.94
N TRP A 138 0.12 16.02 -4.89
CA TRP A 138 1.07 16.97 -4.34
C TRP A 138 2.16 17.37 -5.34
N LEU A 139 2.74 16.39 -6.05
CA LEU A 139 3.72 16.60 -7.11
C LEU A 139 3.10 17.34 -8.31
N SER A 140 1.88 16.98 -8.71
CA SER A 140 1.18 17.63 -9.84
C SER A 140 0.98 19.14 -9.64
N ARG A 141 0.85 19.61 -8.40
CA ARG A 141 0.67 21.03 -8.06
C ARG A 141 1.97 21.81 -8.02
N ARG A 142 3.13 21.13 -7.91
CA ARG A 142 4.46 21.75 -7.78
C ARG A 142 5.09 22.05 -9.14
N GLY A 143 4.72 21.34 -10.20
CA GLY A 143 5.14 21.61 -11.58
C GLY A 143 6.67 21.69 -11.72
N GLU A 144 7.16 22.72 -12.40
CA GLU A 144 8.61 22.96 -12.65
C GLU A 144 9.43 23.29 -11.39
N LYS A 145 8.80 23.53 -10.23
CA LYS A 145 9.53 23.85 -8.98
C LYS A 145 10.17 22.61 -8.33
N LEU A 146 10.06 21.44 -8.94
CA LEU A 146 10.63 20.17 -8.45
C LEU A 146 12.16 20.13 -8.52
N ASP A 147 12.79 20.99 -9.31
CA ASP A 147 14.26 21.09 -9.38
C ASP A 147 14.87 21.68 -8.11
N ASN A 148 14.09 22.39 -7.29
CA ASN A 148 14.55 22.92 -6.01
C ASN A 148 14.43 21.86 -4.90
N VAL A 149 15.58 21.29 -4.49
CA VAL A 149 15.73 20.30 -3.40
C VAL A 149 14.93 20.66 -2.15
N SER A 150 15.00 21.91 -1.70
CA SER A 150 14.39 22.31 -0.44
C SER A 150 12.86 22.35 -0.47
N TYR A 151 12.25 22.61 -1.64
CA TYR A 151 10.80 22.77 -1.76
C TYR A 151 10.10 21.55 -2.36
N GLY A 152 10.83 20.66 -3.04
CA GLY A 152 10.33 19.42 -3.63
C GLY A 152 10.73 18.17 -2.84
N LEU A 153 12.03 17.96 -2.64
CA LEU A 153 12.54 16.70 -2.08
C LEU A 153 12.29 16.57 -0.58
N ILE A 154 12.55 17.64 0.20
CA ILE A 154 12.45 17.57 1.67
C ILE A 154 11.02 17.22 2.12
N PRO A 155 9.95 17.92 1.69
CA PRO A 155 8.60 17.60 2.16
C PRO A 155 8.14 16.21 1.72
N PHE A 156 8.56 15.77 0.53
CA PHE A 156 8.31 14.43 0.03
C PHE A 156 8.99 13.37 0.91
N ALA A 157 10.29 13.53 1.16
CA ALA A 157 11.08 12.62 1.99
C ALA A 157 10.58 12.57 3.44
N VAL A 158 10.16 13.70 4.00
CA VAL A 158 9.57 13.75 5.35
C VAL A 158 8.27 12.95 5.41
N MET A 159 7.33 13.18 4.49
CA MET A 159 6.07 12.43 4.48
C MET A 159 6.30 10.94 4.25
N LEU A 160 7.18 10.59 3.30
CA LEU A 160 7.56 9.19 3.05
C LEU A 160 8.19 8.57 4.30
N GLY A 161 9.10 9.29 4.96
CA GLY A 161 9.74 8.86 6.19
C GLY A 161 8.76 8.63 7.34
N ILE A 162 7.71 9.44 7.46
CA ILE A 162 6.64 9.23 8.44
C ILE A 162 5.89 7.94 8.14
N VAL A 163 5.40 7.75 6.91
CA VAL A 163 4.62 6.55 6.56
C VAL A 163 5.46 5.28 6.68
N CYS A 164 6.65 5.28 6.09
CA CYS A 164 7.59 4.16 6.18
C CYS A 164 8.04 3.91 7.62
N GLY A 165 8.28 4.95 8.41
CA GLY A 165 8.64 4.84 9.82
C GLY A 165 7.56 4.13 10.64
N LEU A 166 6.28 4.47 10.43
CA LEU A 166 5.16 3.80 11.09
C LEU A 166 5.06 2.33 10.69
N VAL A 167 5.12 2.01 9.40
CA VAL A 167 5.08 0.61 8.92
C VAL A 167 6.30 -0.19 9.41
N MET A 168 7.46 0.46 9.54
CA MET A 168 8.63 -0.17 10.13
C MET A 168 8.43 -0.48 11.61
N LEU A 169 7.74 0.37 12.38
CA LEU A 169 7.40 0.14 13.79
C LEU A 169 6.40 -1.01 13.96
N GLU A 170 5.52 -1.23 12.98
CA GLU A 170 4.64 -2.39 12.91
C GLU A 170 5.43 -3.71 12.77
N GLY A 171 6.68 -3.64 12.32
CA GLY A 171 7.55 -4.78 12.11
C GLY A 171 7.64 -5.24 10.65
N ASP A 172 6.95 -4.57 9.73
CA ASP A 172 6.82 -5.00 8.33
C ASP A 172 7.86 -4.34 7.40
N LEU A 173 9.01 -4.99 7.29
CA LEU A 173 10.10 -4.54 6.40
C LEU A 173 9.76 -4.70 4.91
N GLY A 174 9.06 -5.77 4.55
CA GLY A 174 8.73 -6.05 3.15
C GLY A 174 7.86 -4.95 2.57
N THR A 175 6.81 -4.56 3.30
CA THR A 175 5.92 -3.49 2.87
C THR A 175 6.61 -2.13 2.85
N THR A 176 7.52 -1.86 3.78
CA THR A 176 8.32 -0.62 3.78
C THR A 176 9.13 -0.47 2.50
N ILE A 177 9.84 -1.52 2.07
CA ILE A 177 10.65 -1.49 0.84
C ILE A 177 9.77 -1.23 -0.38
N VAL A 178 8.63 -1.92 -0.47
CA VAL A 178 7.66 -1.73 -1.56
C VAL A 178 7.16 -0.29 -1.61
N MET A 179 6.84 0.32 -0.46
CA MET A 179 6.42 1.72 -0.39
C MET A 179 7.51 2.69 -0.87
N ILE A 180 8.76 2.47 -0.49
CA ILE A 180 9.89 3.30 -0.95
C ILE A 180 10.04 3.22 -2.47
N VAL A 181 9.95 2.01 -3.04
CA VAL A 181 10.02 1.81 -4.50
C VAL A 181 8.87 2.51 -5.21
N ILE A 182 7.63 2.34 -4.74
CA ILE A 182 6.44 3.01 -5.30
C ILE A 182 6.62 4.54 -5.25
N ALA A 183 7.01 5.07 -4.10
CA ALA A 183 7.20 6.50 -3.92
C ALA A 183 8.30 7.03 -4.87
N GLY A 184 9.40 6.30 -5.00
CA GLY A 184 10.48 6.61 -5.94
C GLY A 184 10.00 6.66 -7.40
N ILE A 185 9.19 5.70 -7.83
CA ILE A 185 8.60 5.67 -9.18
C ILE A 185 7.66 6.88 -9.39
N VAL A 186 6.83 7.21 -8.42
CA VAL A 186 5.91 8.37 -8.51
C VAL A 186 6.71 9.68 -8.60
N TYR A 187 7.75 9.81 -7.79
CA TYR A 187 8.63 10.99 -7.78
C TYR A 187 9.42 11.12 -9.09
N PHE A 188 9.93 10.00 -9.62
CA PHE A 188 10.60 9.96 -10.93
C PHE A 188 9.65 10.37 -12.07
N THR A 189 8.42 9.82 -12.06
CA THR A 189 7.40 10.11 -13.08
C THR A 189 6.97 11.57 -13.07
N ALA A 190 7.08 12.26 -11.93
CA ALA A 190 6.81 13.69 -11.83
C ALA A 190 7.88 14.59 -12.48
N GLY A 191 8.95 14.02 -13.05
CA GLY A 191 10.00 14.76 -13.76
C GLY A 191 11.13 15.26 -12.86
N ALA A 192 11.28 14.71 -11.65
CA ALA A 192 12.34 15.12 -10.75
C ALA A 192 13.73 14.61 -11.19
N ASN A 193 14.75 15.41 -10.93
CA ASN A 193 16.14 15.11 -11.27
C ASN A 193 16.61 13.78 -10.61
N LEU A 194 17.20 12.88 -11.42
CA LEU A 194 17.66 11.54 -11.04
C LEU A 194 18.69 11.58 -9.89
N LEU A 195 19.46 12.67 -9.77
CA LEU A 195 20.42 12.90 -8.69
C LEU A 195 19.74 13.08 -7.32
N HIS A 196 18.57 13.73 -7.27
CA HIS A 196 17.80 13.88 -6.04
C HIS A 196 17.21 12.55 -5.57
N ILE A 197 16.83 11.69 -6.53
CA ILE A 197 16.35 10.34 -6.26
C ILE A 197 17.47 9.47 -5.72
N ALA A 198 18.65 9.52 -6.35
CA ALA A 198 19.83 8.81 -5.88
C ALA A 198 20.25 9.27 -4.46
N GLY A 199 20.29 10.58 -4.22
CA GLY A 199 20.61 11.15 -2.91
C GLY A 199 19.59 10.77 -1.82
N ALA A 200 18.29 10.88 -2.11
CA ALA A 200 17.25 10.43 -1.20
C ALA A 200 17.29 8.91 -0.97
N GLY A 201 17.61 8.13 -2.00
CA GLY A 201 17.80 6.68 -1.89
C GLY A 201 18.92 6.32 -0.90
N VAL A 202 20.05 7.03 -0.97
CA VAL A 202 21.17 6.84 -0.03
C VAL A 202 20.79 7.23 1.40
N VAL A 203 20.09 8.36 1.60
CA VAL A 203 19.63 8.79 2.93
C VAL A 203 18.61 7.80 3.50
N SER A 204 17.68 7.31 2.66
CA SER A 204 16.68 6.32 3.04
C SER A 204 17.34 4.99 3.43
N ALA A 205 18.33 4.53 2.65
CA ALA A 205 19.11 3.34 2.95
C ALA A 205 19.93 3.48 4.24
N GLY A 206 20.51 4.66 4.49
CA GLY A 206 21.23 4.97 5.73
C GLY A 206 20.33 5.00 6.96
N ALA A 207 19.17 5.65 6.87
CA ALA A 207 18.17 5.67 7.94
C ALA A 207 17.62 4.26 8.22
N PHE A 208 17.38 3.49 7.16
CA PHE A 208 16.98 2.09 7.23
C PHE A 208 18.04 1.23 7.93
N TRP A 209 19.32 1.38 7.58
CA TRP A 209 20.43 0.65 8.19
C TRP A 209 20.64 1.00 9.68
N ALA A 210 20.55 2.29 10.02
CA ALA A 210 20.65 2.76 11.40
C ALA A 210 19.51 2.21 12.27
N MET A 211 18.27 2.22 11.76
CA MET A 211 17.09 1.70 12.45
C MET A 211 17.15 0.18 12.66
N ILE A 212 17.71 -0.58 11.72
CA ILE A 212 17.91 -2.03 11.89
C ILE A 212 18.80 -2.32 13.11
N LYS A 213 19.82 -1.49 13.37
CA LYS A 213 20.70 -1.66 14.53
C LYS A 213 20.05 -1.29 15.86
N ILE A 214 19.04 -0.41 15.83
CA ILE A 214 18.35 0.07 17.04
C ILE A 214 17.22 -0.88 17.46
N ALA A 215 16.69 -1.72 16.56
CA ALA A 215 15.63 -2.68 16.86
C ALA A 215 16.20 -4.09 17.18
N PRO A 216 16.22 -4.53 18.46
CA PRO A 216 16.76 -5.84 18.85
C PRO A 216 15.97 -7.04 18.29
N PHE A 217 14.77 -6.81 17.73
CA PHE A 217 13.90 -7.86 17.17
C PHE A 217 14.28 -8.33 15.75
N ARG A 218 15.30 -7.74 15.12
CA ARG A 218 15.62 -7.96 13.68
C ARG A 218 16.97 -8.63 13.41
N ALA A 219 17.91 -8.58 14.35
CA ALA A 219 19.22 -9.24 14.19
C ALA A 219 19.08 -10.78 14.05
N GLY A 220 18.10 -11.39 14.71
CA GLY A 220 17.86 -12.83 14.67
C GLY A 220 17.36 -13.38 13.33
N ARG A 221 16.74 -12.55 12.47
CA ARG A 221 16.23 -13.00 11.15
C ARG A 221 17.25 -12.85 10.02
N ILE A 222 18.17 -11.88 10.12
CA ILE A 222 19.22 -11.66 9.12
C ILE A 222 20.40 -12.63 9.36
N ALA A 223 20.65 -13.02 10.61
CA ALA A 223 21.65 -14.05 10.93
C ALA A 223 21.21 -15.48 10.63
N ALA A 224 19.91 -15.70 10.35
CA ALA A 224 19.32 -17.00 10.07
C ALA A 224 19.05 -17.23 8.57
N TRP A 225 19.36 -16.26 7.71
CA TRP A 225 19.38 -16.39 6.25
C TRP A 225 20.79 -16.69 5.74
#